data_AF-A0A935Z8J2-F1
#
_entry.id   AF-A0A935Z8J2-F1
#
_cell.length_a   1.000
_cell.length_b   1.000
_cell.length_c   1.000
_cell.angle_alpha   90.00
_cell.angle_beta   90.00
_cell.angle_gamma   90.00
#
_symmetry.space_group_name_H-M   'P 1'
#
loop_
_entity.id
_entity.type
_entity.pdbx_description
1 polymer ?
#
loop_
_entity_poly.entity_id
_entity_poly.type
_entity_poly.pdbx_seq_one_letter_code
_entity_poly.pdbx_strand_id
1 'polypeptide(L)'
;MRTTVLDDGAQTVGALWARHVHATFVREGRPALGGWPGTLGEARARIAPFFRAELTRLGMTALSIDESRSAATTAYRKARRVWLDLQA
;
A
#
# COMPACT_ATOMS: atom_id res chain seq x y z
N MET A 1 -11.66 8.73 14.05
CA MET A 1 -11.71 9.36 12.71
C MET A 1 -10.35 9.33 12.02
N ARG A 2 -9.28 9.95 12.55
CA ARG A 2 -7.94 9.91 11.93
C ARG A 2 -7.39 8.50 11.71
N THR A 3 -7.41 7.65 12.74
CA THR A 3 -6.94 6.25 12.64
C THR A 3 -7.65 5.48 11.53
N THR A 4 -8.97 5.64 11.40
CA THR A 4 -9.77 5.01 10.35
C THR A 4 -9.36 5.49 8.96
N VAL A 5 -9.20 6.81 8.75
CA VAL A 5 -8.71 7.38 7.49
C VAL A 5 -7.33 6.82 7.13
N LEU A 6 -6.44 6.71 8.10
CA LEU A 6 -5.09 6.18 7.90
C LEU A 6 -5.10 4.69 7.59
N ASP A 7 -5.95 3.90 8.25
CA ASP A 7 -6.05 2.47 8.01
C ASP A 7 -6.67 2.18 6.64
N ASP A 8 -7.83 2.78 6.33
CA ASP A 8 -8.53 2.61 5.05
C ASP A 8 -7.67 3.09 3.86
N GLY A 9 -6.99 4.23 4.02
CA GLY A 9 -6.06 4.75 3.03
C GLY A 9 -4.88 3.80 2.78
N ALA A 10 -4.28 3.28 3.86
CA ALA A 10 -3.17 2.34 3.76
C ALA A 10 -3.60 1.02 3.10
N GLN A 11 -4.78 0.51 3.45
CA GLN A 11 -5.35 -0.67 2.81
C GLN A 11 -5.59 -0.44 1.31
N THR A 12 -6.11 0.72 0.94
CA THR A 12 -6.36 1.09 -0.46
C THR A 12 -5.06 1.14 -1.26
N VAL A 13 -4.04 1.84 -0.75
CA VAL A 13 -2.71 1.91 -1.39
C VAL A 13 -2.10 0.52 -1.54
N GLY A 14 -2.15 -0.30 -0.50
CA GLY A 14 -1.62 -1.67 -0.55
C GLY A 14 -2.30 -2.55 -1.60
N ALA A 15 -3.62 -2.50 -1.69
CA ALA A 15 -4.38 -3.29 -2.65
C ALA A 15 -4.10 -2.87 -4.10
N LEU A 16 -4.08 -1.56 -4.38
CA LEU A 16 -3.76 -1.03 -5.71
C LEU A 16 -2.34 -1.38 -6.13
N TRP A 17 -1.39 -1.29 -5.19
CA TRP A 17 0.01 -1.63 -5.45
C TRP A 17 0.17 -3.10 -5.86
N ALA A 18 -0.41 -4.04 -5.11
CA ALA A 18 -0.34 -5.46 -5.46
C ALA A 18 -0.92 -5.76 -6.84
N ARG A 19 -2.08 -5.19 -7.16
CA ARG A 19 -2.72 -5.34 -8.48
C ARG A 19 -1.86 -4.78 -9.61
N HIS A 20 -1.22 -3.63 -9.40
CA HIS A 20 -0.34 -3.03 -10.39
C HIS A 20 0.91 -3.89 -10.66
N VAL A 21 1.54 -4.41 -9.61
CA VAL A 21 2.71 -5.31 -9.75
C VAL A 21 2.30 -6.60 -10.46
N HIS A 22 1.17 -7.20 -10.07
CA HIS A 22 0.65 -8.40 -10.72
C HIS A 22 0.37 -8.16 -12.22
N ALA A 23 -0.32 -7.07 -12.56
CA ALA A 23 -0.58 -6.71 -13.95
C ALA A 23 0.71 -6.51 -14.76
N THR A 24 1.77 -6.00 -14.13
CA THR A 24 3.08 -5.84 -14.78
C THR A 24 3.70 -7.19 -15.12
N PHE A 25 3.68 -8.15 -14.19
CA PHE A 25 4.18 -9.50 -14.43
C PHE A 25 3.41 -10.22 -15.55
N VAL A 26 2.08 -10.16 -15.51
CA VAL A 26 1.22 -10.74 -16.54
C VAL A 26 1.54 -10.14 -17.92
N ARG A 27 1.69 -8.81 -18.00
CA ARG A 27 2.05 -8.12 -19.25
C ARG A 27 3.44 -8.50 -19.77
N GLU A 28 4.39 -8.78 -18.88
CA GLU A 28 5.73 -9.26 -19.21
C GLU A 28 5.76 -10.76 -19.57
N GLY A 29 4.62 -11.46 -19.56
CA GLY A 29 4.55 -12.90 -19.78
C GLY A 29 5.21 -13.72 -18.67
N ARG A 30 5.45 -13.10 -17.50
CA ARG A 30 6.10 -13.74 -16.36
C ARG A 30 5.04 -14.27 -15.40
N PRO A 31 5.22 -15.49 -14.88
CA PRO A 31 4.33 -16.01 -13.85
C PRO A 31 4.46 -15.15 -12.59
N ALA A 32 3.35 -14.57 -12.13
CA ALA A 32 3.26 -13.85 -10.88
C ALA A 32 3.14 -14.83 -9.71
N LEU A 33 4.10 -15.74 -9.54
CA LEU A 33 4.04 -16.83 -8.57
C LEU A 33 4.97 -16.59 -7.37
N GLY A 34 4.57 -17.12 -6.21
CA GLY A 34 5.36 -17.14 -5.00
C GLY A 34 5.14 -15.92 -4.10
N GLY A 35 6.13 -15.63 -3.25
CA GLY A 35 6.03 -14.56 -2.26
C GLY A 35 5.86 -13.17 -2.86
N TRP A 36 5.28 -12.25 -2.07
CA TRP A 36 5.16 -10.85 -2.44
C TRP A 36 6.55 -10.21 -2.63
N PRO A 37 6.85 -9.60 -3.81
CA PRO A 37 8.18 -9.04 -4.10
C PRO A 37 8.45 -7.67 -3.47
N GLY A 38 7.43 -6.96 -2.99
CA GLY A 38 7.60 -5.61 -2.46
C GLY A 38 8.23 -5.57 -1.06
N THR A 39 8.75 -4.41 -0.67
CA THR A 39 9.37 -4.17 0.65
C THR A 39 8.59 -3.18 1.52
N LEU A 40 8.91 -3.11 2.82
CA LEU A 40 8.35 -2.10 3.72
C LEU A 40 8.79 -0.66 3.36
N GLY A 41 10.04 -0.49 2.90
CA GLY A 41 10.53 0.82 2.45
C GLY A 41 9.76 1.36 1.25
N GLU A 42 9.46 0.46 0.31
CA GLU A 42 8.59 0.75 -0.83
C GLU A 42 7.14 1.06 -0.45
N ALA A 43 6.59 0.35 0.54
CA ALA A 43 5.26 0.67 1.07
C ALA A 43 5.26 2.09 1.63
N ARG A 44 6.29 2.46 2.41
CA ARG A 44 6.46 3.81 2.96
C ARG A 44 6.56 4.87 1.87
N ALA A 45 7.35 4.62 0.82
CA ALA A 45 7.49 5.53 -0.31
C ALA A 45 6.17 5.75 -1.06
N ARG A 46 5.31 4.72 -1.15
CA ARG A 46 4.01 4.79 -1.82
C ARG A 46 2.93 5.49 -0.99
N ILE A 47 2.89 5.27 0.32
CA ILE A 47 1.89 5.92 1.18
C ILE A 47 2.16 7.42 1.40
N ALA A 48 3.43 7.86 1.32
CA ALA A 48 3.81 9.24 1.59
C ALA A 48 3.11 10.27 0.66
N PRO A 49 3.16 10.16 -0.69
CA PRO A 49 2.45 11.08 -1.57
C PRO A 49 0.92 10.96 -1.44
N PHE A 50 0.39 9.74 -1.22
CA PHE A 50 -1.04 9.51 -1.04
C PHE A 50 -1.58 10.26 0.17
N PHE A 51 -0.98 10.08 1.36
CA PHE A 51 -1.44 10.74 2.57
C PHE A 51 -1.12 12.22 2.60
N ARG A 52 -0.08 12.69 1.91
CA ARG A 52 0.14 14.12 1.73
C ARG A 52 -1.07 14.76 1.05
N ALA A 53 -1.53 14.20 -0.07
CA ALA A 53 -2.69 14.72 -0.78
C ALA A 53 -3.98 14.57 0.06
N GLU A 54 -4.21 13.40 0.63
CA GLU A 54 -5.46 13.08 1.33
C GLU A 54 -5.63 13.86 2.64
N LEU A 55 -4.57 13.99 3.45
CA LEU A 55 -4.64 14.76 4.69
C LEU A 55 -4.76 16.25 4.42
N THR A 56 -4.09 16.78 3.38
CA THR A 56 -4.30 18.17 2.95
C THR A 56 -5.74 18.41 2.52
N ARG A 57 -6.34 17.49 1.73
CA ARG A 57 -7.74 17.57 1.29
C ARG A 57 -8.72 17.59 2.46
N LEU A 58 -8.41 16.84 3.52
CA LEU A 58 -9.23 16.76 4.74
C LEU A 58 -8.92 17.85 5.78
N GLY A 59 -8.01 18.78 5.49
CA GLY A 59 -7.60 19.82 6.44
C GLY A 59 -6.89 19.26 7.68
N MET A 60 -6.30 18.07 7.59
CA MET A 60 -5.61 17.40 8.68
C MET A 60 -4.11 17.65 8.65
N THR A 61 -3.48 17.54 9.82
CA THR A 61 -2.01 17.60 9.93
C THR A 61 -1.35 16.43 9.19
N ALA A 62 -0.13 16.67 8.73
CA ALA A 62 0.71 15.65 8.09
C ALA A 62 0.93 14.43 9.01
N LEU A 63 1.34 13.31 8.42
CA LEU A 63 1.65 12.09 9.17
C LEU A 63 2.78 12.32 10.17
N SER A 64 2.58 11.84 11.39
CA SER A 64 3.69 11.63 12.33
C SER A 64 4.59 10.47 11.85
N ILE A 65 5.76 10.31 12.47
CA ILE A 65 6.68 9.20 12.19
C ILE A 65 6.00 7.85 12.50
N ASP A 66 5.29 7.75 13.63
CA ASP A 66 4.62 6.52 14.03
C ASP A 66 3.43 6.19 13.14
N GLU A 67 2.67 7.20 12.72
CA GLU A 67 1.56 7.02 11.77
C GLU A 67 2.08 6.57 10.40
N SER A 68 3.19 7.16 9.93
CA SER A 68 3.85 6.72 8.70
C SER A 68 4.31 5.27 8.79
N ARG A 69 4.91 4.86 9.93
CA ARG A 69 5.35 3.47 10.15
C ARG A 69 4.17 2.50 10.20
N SER A 70 3.11 2.86 10.91
CA SER A 70 1.90 2.04 11.05
C SER A 70 1.21 1.87 9.70
N ALA A 71 0.93 2.98 9.00
CA ALA A 71 0.31 2.96 7.69
C ALA A 71 1.13 2.21 6.64
N ALA A 72 2.46 2.33 6.65
CA ALA A 72 3.33 1.56 5.76
C ALA A 72 3.25 0.05 6.04
N THR A 73 3.15 -0.33 7.32
CA THR A 73 2.99 -1.74 7.73
C THR A 73 1.64 -2.29 7.29
N THR A 74 0.55 -1.53 7.46
CA THR A 74 -0.79 -1.90 6.98
C THR A 74 -0.79 -2.06 5.46
N ALA A 75 -0.25 -1.09 4.72
CA ALA A 75 -0.18 -1.13 3.26
C ALA A 75 0.62 -2.34 2.77
N TYR A 76 1.78 -2.62 3.38
CA TYR A 76 2.60 -3.78 3.06
C TYR A 76 1.85 -5.11 3.29
N ARG A 77 1.21 -5.26 4.46
CA ARG A 77 0.45 -6.47 4.79
C ARG A 77 -0.72 -6.68 3.84
N LYS A 78 -1.44 -5.61 3.49
CA LYS A 78 -2.55 -5.66 2.54
C LYS A 78 -2.06 -6.01 1.14
N ALA A 79 -0.97 -5.40 0.67
CA ALA A 79 -0.37 -5.73 -0.62
C ALA A 79 0.03 -7.20 -0.69
N ARG A 80 0.73 -7.70 0.32
CA ARG A 80 1.12 -9.11 0.42
C ARG A 80 -0.09 -10.05 0.38
N ARG A 81 -1.18 -9.73 1.10
CA ARG A 81 -2.41 -10.53 1.09
C ARG A 81 -3.04 -10.55 -0.31
N VAL A 82 -3.27 -9.38 -0.90
CA VAL A 82 -3.89 -9.26 -2.23
C VAL A 82 -3.05 -9.97 -3.30
N TRP A 83 -1.72 -9.92 -3.20
CA TRP A 83 -0.83 -10.66 -4.10
C TRP A 83 -1.04 -12.17 -4.03
N LEU A 84 -1.13 -12.73 -2.82
CA LEU A 84 -1.37 -14.16 -2.62
C LEU A 84 -2.77 -14.54 -3.11
N ASP A 85 -3.77 -13.69 -2.88
CA ASP A 85 -5.15 -13.91 -3.33
C ASP A 85 -5.27 -13.90 -4.87
N LEU A 86 -4.41 -13.15 -5.58
CA LEU A 86 -4.38 -13.10 -7.04
C LEU A 86 -3.72 -14.33 -7.70
N GLN A 87 -3.05 -15.17 -6.91
CA GLN A 87 -2.41 -16.41 -7.34
C GLN A 87 -3.24 -17.66 -7.09
N ALA A 88 -4.26 -17.54 -6.25
CA ALA A 88 -5.18 -18.62 -5.90
C ALA A 88 -6.22 -18.83 -7.00
#